data_AF-A0A1H7FCK7-F1
#
_entry.id   AF-A0A1H7FCK7-F1
#
_cell.length_a   1.000
_cell.length_b   1.000
_cell.length_c   1.000
_cell.angle_alpha   90.00
_cell.angle_beta   90.00
_cell.angle_gamma   90.00
#
_symmetry.space_group_name_H-M   'P 1'
#
loop_
_entity.id
_entity.type
_entity.pdbx_description
1 polymer ?
#
loop_
_entity_poly.entity_id
_entity_poly.type
_entity_poly.pdbx_seq_one_letter_code
_entity_poly.pdbx_strand_id
1 'polypeptide(L)'
;MKKRTLAVIMAAMMVASAMAGCDSKETEEAVNEVASAGEEAVNEAAAEASDEVQEAATEAAEEVQEAAEEALEEVKEEVGESSDSALEDGTYSAKFTTDGSMFHINEALDDRGTLKVENGEMTIHITLPSQNIVNLFPGTAEDAQKDGAVLLEPTTDSVTYEDGTTEEVYGFDVPVPAIDEPFQLALIGTKGKWYDHEVTVSDVQSEDAEAGDDKVAADKVAELIDSIYVQTWSEETDSLCEEAKKAWDALTDEQKEMVEGEDADPDYFGRDTGDASKDDPLNGDDIGENELLVVSFGTSFNDSRAEDIGGIEKALAKAYPDWSVRRAFTAQIIINHVNARDGEKIDNMEQAMQRAVDNGVKNLVVQPTHLMHGAEYDELTEVVESYKDKFESVAIAEPLLGEVGKDATEINEDKEAVAKAITSEAVKTAGFDSLDAAKEDGTAFVFMGHGTSHTAKVTYSQMQTQMDKLGYENVFIGTVEGEPEETALTEVINKVKENGYKKVILRPLMVVAGDHANNDMAGDDEDSWKSSFEADGSFEGIDCQIAGLGGIADVQSIYVEHTGAVVK
;
A
#
# COMPACT_ATOMS: atom_id res chain seq x y z
N MET A 1 37.55 -39.78 -12.28
CA MET A 1 38.52 -38.74 -12.70
C MET A 1 38.73 -38.70 -14.22
N LYS A 2 39.51 -39.59 -14.86
CA LYS A 2 39.85 -39.43 -16.31
C LYS A 2 38.69 -39.45 -17.33
N LYS A 3 37.54 -40.06 -17.03
CA LYS A 3 36.34 -40.02 -17.90
C LYS A 3 35.47 -38.77 -17.69
N ARG A 4 35.58 -38.12 -16.52
CA ARG A 4 34.77 -36.95 -16.15
C ARG A 4 35.45 -35.65 -16.58
N THR A 5 36.78 -35.56 -16.45
CA THR A 5 37.58 -34.47 -17.04
C THR A 5 37.47 -34.43 -18.58
N LEU A 6 37.24 -35.58 -19.21
CA LEU A 6 37.04 -35.67 -20.66
C LEU A 6 35.66 -35.16 -21.11
N ALA A 7 34.65 -35.23 -20.24
CA ALA A 7 33.30 -34.74 -20.52
C ALA A 7 33.25 -33.21 -20.44
N VAL A 8 33.93 -32.63 -19.45
CA VAL A 8 34.04 -31.16 -19.29
C VAL A 8 34.88 -30.54 -20.42
N ILE A 9 35.99 -31.18 -20.82
CA ILE A 9 36.79 -30.72 -21.97
C ILE A 9 36.02 -30.90 -23.30
N MET A 10 35.16 -31.93 -23.42
CA MET A 10 34.28 -32.07 -24.58
C MET A 10 33.17 -31.03 -24.61
N ALA A 11 32.59 -30.65 -23.47
CA ALA A 11 31.60 -29.59 -23.37
C ALA A 11 32.22 -28.22 -23.75
N ALA A 12 33.40 -27.90 -23.22
CA ALA A 12 34.14 -26.69 -23.59
C ALA A 12 34.56 -26.66 -25.07
N MET A 13 34.88 -27.81 -25.68
CA MET A 13 35.15 -27.91 -27.13
C MET A 13 33.89 -27.79 -27.99
N MET A 14 32.71 -28.15 -27.47
CA MET A 14 31.43 -27.97 -28.18
C MET A 14 31.02 -26.51 -28.22
N VAL A 15 31.26 -25.75 -27.14
CA VAL A 15 31.06 -24.27 -27.10
C VAL A 15 31.96 -23.58 -28.13
N ALA A 16 33.24 -23.97 -28.23
CA ALA A 16 34.16 -23.42 -29.24
C ALA A 16 33.82 -23.84 -30.69
N SER A 17 32.99 -24.87 -30.89
CA SER A 17 32.59 -25.34 -32.22
C SER A 17 31.27 -24.72 -32.71
N ALA A 18 30.47 -24.14 -31.81
CA ALA A 18 29.23 -23.42 -32.14
C ALA A 18 29.49 -22.04 -32.76
N MET A 19 30.69 -21.48 -32.57
CA MET A 19 31.11 -20.16 -33.09
C MET A 19 31.42 -20.12 -34.60
N ALA A 20 30.91 -21.07 -35.38
CA ALA A 20 31.07 -21.09 -36.83
C ALA A 20 29.73 -21.30 -37.55
N GLY A 21 28.83 -20.32 -37.41
CA GLY A 21 27.81 -20.05 -38.44
C GLY A 21 26.33 -20.16 -38.06
N CYS A 22 25.92 -19.77 -36.85
CA CYS A 22 24.49 -19.64 -36.48
C CYS A 22 24.17 -18.29 -35.83
N ASP A 23 22.87 -18.00 -35.79
CA ASP A 23 22.20 -16.77 -35.36
C ASP A 23 22.42 -16.46 -33.86
N SER A 24 22.38 -15.18 -33.46
CA SER A 24 22.75 -14.73 -32.11
C SER A 24 21.83 -15.30 -31.02
N LYS A 25 20.54 -15.46 -31.33
CA LYS A 25 19.53 -16.01 -30.42
C LYS A 25 19.72 -17.51 -30.14
N GLU A 26 20.14 -18.28 -31.15
CA GLU A 26 20.47 -19.71 -30.98
C GLU A 26 21.76 -19.91 -30.16
N THR A 27 22.66 -18.93 -30.18
CA THR A 27 23.92 -18.98 -29.44
C THR A 27 23.71 -18.67 -27.96
N GLU A 28 22.83 -17.72 -27.65
CA GLU A 28 22.45 -17.37 -26.28
C GLU A 28 21.59 -18.47 -25.62
N GLU A 29 20.66 -19.07 -26.36
CA GLU A 29 19.86 -20.21 -25.91
C GLU A 29 20.73 -21.46 -25.66
N ALA A 30 21.73 -21.71 -26.52
CA ALA A 30 22.70 -22.80 -26.33
C ALA A 30 23.65 -22.56 -25.14
N VAL A 31 23.99 -21.31 -24.82
CA VAL A 31 24.80 -20.97 -23.63
C VAL A 31 23.98 -21.15 -22.35
N ASN A 32 22.71 -20.75 -22.34
CA ASN A 32 21.79 -20.97 -21.21
C ASN A 32 21.48 -22.46 -20.98
N GLU A 33 21.31 -23.26 -22.03
CA GLU A 33 21.15 -24.73 -21.89
C GLU A 33 22.41 -25.38 -21.30
N VAL A 34 23.61 -24.90 -21.67
CA VAL A 34 24.88 -25.44 -21.14
C VAL A 34 25.11 -25.01 -19.68
N ALA A 35 24.70 -23.80 -19.30
CA ALA A 35 24.74 -23.31 -17.92
C ALA A 35 23.77 -24.11 -17.03
N SER A 36 22.53 -24.29 -17.47
CA SER A 36 21.49 -25.09 -16.81
C SER A 36 21.91 -26.55 -16.64
N ALA A 37 22.47 -27.19 -17.68
CA ALA A 37 22.97 -28.56 -17.61
C ALA A 37 24.22 -28.71 -16.71
N GLY A 38 25.02 -27.64 -16.58
CA GLY A 38 26.15 -27.58 -15.64
C GLY A 38 25.67 -27.53 -14.19
N GLU A 39 24.67 -26.71 -13.91
CA GLU A 39 24.08 -26.53 -12.59
C GLU A 39 23.35 -27.80 -12.10
N GLU A 40 22.59 -28.45 -13.00
CA GLU A 40 21.89 -29.70 -12.71
C GLU A 40 22.88 -30.86 -12.42
N ALA A 41 24.00 -30.92 -13.16
CA ALA A 41 25.05 -31.93 -12.95
C ALA A 41 25.88 -31.69 -11.66
N VAL A 42 25.99 -30.45 -11.19
CA VAL A 42 26.63 -30.09 -9.92
C VAL A 42 25.71 -30.43 -8.75
N ASN A 43 24.41 -30.13 -8.86
CA ASN A 43 23.41 -30.47 -7.85
C ASN A 43 23.22 -32.00 -7.69
N GLU A 44 23.25 -32.77 -8.79
CA GLU A 44 23.23 -34.24 -8.71
C GLU A 44 24.51 -34.84 -8.07
N ALA A 45 25.66 -34.18 -8.26
CA ALA A 45 26.93 -34.63 -7.66
C ALA A 45 27.05 -34.30 -6.16
N ALA A 46 26.38 -33.24 -5.70
CA ALA A 46 26.34 -32.83 -4.30
C ALA A 46 25.51 -33.77 -3.40
N ALA A 47 24.59 -34.55 -3.98
CA ALA A 47 23.69 -35.42 -3.22
C ALA A 47 24.32 -36.72 -2.66
N GLU A 48 25.59 -37.06 -3.00
CA GLU A 48 26.20 -38.35 -2.62
C GLU A 48 27.62 -38.29 -1.98
N ALA A 49 28.13 -37.14 -1.51
CA ALA A 49 29.49 -37.05 -0.95
C ALA A 49 29.60 -36.28 0.38
N SER A 50 30.60 -36.66 1.20
CA SER A 50 30.88 -36.09 2.52
C SER A 50 31.52 -34.69 2.48
N ASP A 51 31.28 -33.90 3.53
CA ASP A 51 31.60 -32.47 3.74
C ASP A 51 32.94 -31.93 3.18
N GLU A 52 34.04 -32.70 3.13
CA GLU A 52 35.33 -32.23 2.57
C GLU A 52 35.38 -32.15 1.03
N VAL A 53 34.35 -32.62 0.30
CA VAL A 53 34.27 -32.56 -1.18
C VAL A 53 33.34 -31.44 -1.65
N GLN A 54 32.56 -30.85 -0.75
CA GLN A 54 31.53 -29.85 -1.06
C GLN A 54 32.15 -28.47 -1.32
N GLU A 55 33.11 -28.05 -0.48
CA GLU A 55 33.80 -26.75 -0.59
C GLU A 55 34.60 -26.61 -1.90
N ALA A 56 35.29 -27.67 -2.33
CA ALA A 56 36.06 -27.67 -3.58
C ALA A 56 35.19 -27.79 -4.85
N ALA A 57 33.92 -28.22 -4.72
CA ALA A 57 32.98 -28.26 -5.82
C ALA A 57 32.26 -26.92 -6.00
N THR A 58 32.02 -26.20 -4.89
CA THR A 58 31.45 -24.85 -4.90
C THR A 58 32.45 -23.82 -5.46
N GLU A 59 33.72 -23.85 -5.03
CA GLU A 59 34.76 -22.98 -5.61
C GLU A 59 34.93 -23.21 -7.13
N ALA A 60 34.83 -24.47 -7.59
CA ALA A 60 34.95 -24.79 -9.01
C ALA A 60 33.70 -24.41 -9.83
N ALA A 61 32.54 -24.22 -9.18
CA ALA A 61 31.32 -23.74 -9.83
C ALA A 61 31.33 -22.21 -9.95
N GLU A 62 31.79 -21.51 -8.91
CA GLU A 62 31.98 -20.06 -8.93
C GLU A 62 33.01 -19.63 -9.98
N GLU A 63 34.16 -20.33 -10.10
CA GLU A 63 35.16 -20.04 -11.16
C GLU A 63 34.61 -20.25 -12.58
N VAL A 64 33.64 -21.15 -12.77
CA VAL A 64 33.02 -21.41 -14.09
C VAL A 64 31.94 -20.39 -14.41
N GLN A 65 31.21 -19.90 -13.41
CA GLN A 65 30.21 -18.85 -13.55
C GLN A 65 30.87 -17.49 -13.82
N GLU A 66 31.95 -17.16 -13.10
CA GLU A 66 32.73 -15.93 -13.30
C GLU A 66 33.35 -15.90 -14.70
N ALA A 67 33.89 -17.03 -15.19
CA ALA A 67 34.41 -17.15 -16.55
C ALA A 67 33.32 -17.09 -17.65
N ALA A 68 32.08 -17.45 -17.33
CA ALA A 68 30.94 -17.34 -18.25
C ALA A 68 30.41 -15.90 -18.33
N GLU A 69 30.38 -15.19 -17.20
CA GLU A 69 30.01 -13.77 -17.14
C GLU A 69 31.04 -12.89 -17.85
N GLU A 70 32.34 -13.14 -17.65
CA GLU A 70 33.42 -12.41 -18.34
C GLU A 70 33.38 -12.65 -19.86
N ALA A 71 33.04 -13.86 -20.30
CA ALA A 71 32.83 -14.18 -21.72
C ALA A 71 31.56 -13.53 -22.30
N LEU A 72 30.51 -13.35 -21.49
CA LEU A 72 29.29 -12.61 -21.89
C LEU A 72 29.56 -11.10 -22.02
N GLU A 73 30.45 -10.57 -21.19
CA GLU A 73 30.86 -9.16 -21.22
C GLU A 73 31.77 -8.85 -22.42
N GLU A 74 32.70 -9.75 -22.78
CA GLU A 74 33.49 -9.65 -24.02
C GLU A 74 32.60 -9.77 -25.29
N VAL A 75 31.54 -10.58 -25.28
CA VAL A 75 30.57 -10.67 -26.39
C VAL A 75 29.72 -9.39 -26.50
N LYS A 76 29.40 -8.74 -25.38
CA LYS A 76 28.71 -7.43 -25.37
C LYS A 76 29.61 -6.28 -25.86
N GLU A 77 30.93 -6.35 -25.64
CA GLU A 77 31.88 -5.35 -26.16
C GLU A 77 32.24 -5.56 -27.65
N GLU A 78 32.26 -6.79 -28.19
CA GLU A 78 32.56 -7.04 -29.61
C GLU A 78 31.39 -6.78 -30.58
N VAL A 79 30.14 -6.70 -30.08
CA VAL A 79 28.96 -6.38 -30.89
C VAL A 79 28.64 -4.87 -30.80
N GLY A 80 29.57 -4.05 -31.29
CA GLY A 80 29.35 -2.62 -31.51
C GLY A 80 28.48 -2.36 -32.75
N GLU A 81 27.36 -1.65 -32.54
CA GLU A 81 26.51 -0.92 -33.49
C GLU A 81 26.40 -1.46 -34.94
N SER A 82 25.30 -2.15 -35.24
CA SER A 82 24.68 -2.05 -36.56
C SER A 82 23.15 -2.13 -36.46
N SER A 83 22.47 -1.12 -37.01
CA SER A 83 21.03 -0.92 -37.06
C SER A 83 20.29 -2.00 -37.85
N ASP A 84 19.51 -2.84 -37.17
CA ASP A 84 18.24 -3.42 -37.63
C ASP A 84 17.55 -4.09 -36.43
N SER A 85 16.75 -3.34 -35.66
CA SER A 85 16.08 -3.85 -34.45
C SER A 85 14.60 -4.13 -34.73
N ALA A 86 14.20 -5.40 -34.68
CA ALA A 86 12.78 -5.75 -34.55
C ALA A 86 12.29 -5.25 -33.19
N LEU A 87 11.20 -4.49 -33.17
CA LEU A 87 10.53 -4.06 -31.93
C LEU A 87 10.00 -5.29 -31.19
N GLU A 88 10.09 -5.29 -29.85
CA GLU A 88 9.46 -6.30 -29.02
C GLU A 88 7.93 -6.12 -28.97
N ASP A 89 7.21 -7.14 -28.54
CA ASP A 89 5.75 -7.05 -28.39
C ASP A 89 5.42 -6.02 -27.29
N GLY A 90 4.55 -5.05 -27.60
CA GLY A 90 4.28 -3.92 -26.71
C GLY A 90 3.51 -2.77 -27.37
N THR A 91 3.27 -1.73 -26.59
CA THR A 91 2.63 -0.48 -27.06
C THR A 91 3.64 0.66 -27.05
N TYR A 92 3.64 1.44 -28.11
CA TYR A 92 4.57 2.52 -28.37
C TYR A 92 3.83 3.76 -28.90
N SER A 93 4.37 4.94 -28.66
CA SER A 93 3.99 6.17 -29.35
C SER A 93 4.90 6.35 -30.57
N ALA A 94 4.34 6.52 -31.77
CA ALA A 94 5.12 6.68 -33.00
C ALA A 94 4.62 7.85 -33.85
N LYS A 95 5.55 8.54 -34.51
CA LYS A 95 5.21 9.64 -35.42
C LYS A 95 4.67 9.10 -36.73
N PHE A 96 3.57 9.66 -37.22
CA PHE A 96 2.97 9.30 -38.50
C PHE A 96 3.06 10.48 -39.46
N THR A 97 3.86 10.34 -40.51
CA THR A 97 4.08 11.39 -41.50
C THR A 97 3.50 11.00 -42.84
N THR A 98 3.01 11.98 -43.60
CA THR A 98 2.39 11.77 -44.91
C THR A 98 2.90 12.79 -45.93
N ASP A 99 2.78 12.46 -47.21
CA ASP A 99 3.18 13.31 -48.33
C ASP A 99 2.23 14.51 -48.62
N GLY A 100 1.15 14.68 -47.86
CA GLY A 100 0.10 15.62 -48.19
C GLY A 100 -0.58 16.28 -46.98
N SER A 101 -0.68 17.61 -46.99
CA SER A 101 -1.29 18.38 -45.89
C SER A 101 -2.78 18.10 -45.63
N MET A 102 -3.46 17.37 -46.51
CA MET A 102 -4.89 17.03 -46.36
C MET A 102 -5.12 15.70 -45.62
N PHE A 103 -4.06 14.94 -45.35
CA PHE A 103 -4.11 13.69 -44.61
C PHE A 103 -3.03 13.72 -43.54
N HIS A 104 -3.41 14.06 -42.31
CA HIS A 104 -2.51 14.17 -41.17
C HIS A 104 -3.26 13.67 -39.93
N ILE A 105 -2.51 13.38 -38.88
CA ILE A 105 -3.07 13.08 -37.56
C ILE A 105 -3.66 14.37 -36.96
N ASN A 106 -4.60 14.24 -36.04
CA ASN A 106 -5.13 15.37 -35.29
C ASN A 106 -3.99 16.17 -34.62
N GLU A 107 -4.00 17.49 -34.82
CA GLU A 107 -2.97 18.40 -34.32
C GLU A 107 -2.83 18.42 -32.79
N ALA A 108 -3.87 18.00 -32.05
CA ALA A 108 -3.82 17.82 -30.61
C ALA A 108 -2.90 16.66 -30.15
N LEU A 109 -2.47 15.79 -31.07
CA LEU A 109 -1.66 14.60 -30.78
C LEU A 109 -0.22 14.70 -31.32
N ASP A 110 0.26 15.91 -31.63
CA ASP A 110 1.63 16.19 -32.09
C ASP A 110 2.12 15.31 -33.26
N ASP A 111 1.22 15.00 -34.20
CA ASP A 111 1.45 14.08 -35.33
C ASP A 111 1.80 12.62 -34.94
N ARG A 112 1.39 12.17 -33.74
CA ARG A 112 1.69 10.83 -33.21
C ARG A 112 0.45 9.93 -33.12
N GLY A 113 0.66 8.64 -33.32
CA GLY A 113 -0.34 7.58 -33.14
C GLY A 113 0.18 6.46 -32.25
N THR A 114 -0.72 5.61 -31.78
CA THR A 114 -0.40 4.48 -30.90
C THR A 114 -0.03 3.26 -31.72
N LEU A 115 1.24 2.88 -31.70
CA LEU A 115 1.79 1.70 -32.38
C LEU A 115 1.71 0.49 -31.44
N LYS A 116 1.07 -0.59 -31.90
CA LYS A 116 1.05 -1.89 -31.22
C LYS A 116 1.86 -2.91 -31.99
N VAL A 117 2.68 -3.67 -31.28
CA VAL A 117 3.48 -4.77 -31.80
C VAL A 117 3.00 -6.05 -31.11
N GLU A 118 2.50 -7.02 -31.89
CA GLU A 118 2.06 -8.31 -31.38
C GLU A 118 2.54 -9.43 -32.31
N ASN A 119 3.29 -10.40 -31.79
CA ASN A 119 3.91 -11.49 -32.55
C ASN A 119 4.72 -11.00 -33.76
N GLY A 120 5.36 -9.83 -33.63
CA GLY A 120 6.10 -9.18 -34.72
C GLY A 120 5.24 -8.54 -35.82
N GLU A 121 3.91 -8.49 -35.69
CA GLU A 121 3.03 -7.68 -36.54
C GLU A 121 2.82 -6.30 -35.92
N MET A 122 2.97 -5.24 -36.72
CA MET A 122 2.87 -3.86 -36.27
C MET A 122 1.59 -3.20 -36.79
N THR A 123 0.81 -2.57 -35.92
CA THR A 123 -0.39 -1.81 -36.28
C THR A 123 -0.38 -0.47 -35.56
N ILE A 124 -0.49 0.64 -36.29
CA ILE A 124 -0.60 1.97 -35.71
C ILE A 124 -2.04 2.47 -35.74
N HIS A 125 -2.55 2.86 -34.58
CA HIS A 125 -3.80 3.58 -34.45
C HIS A 125 -3.56 5.07 -34.70
N ILE A 126 -4.20 5.63 -35.72
CA ILE A 126 -4.12 7.06 -36.05
C ILE A 126 -5.46 7.73 -35.86
N THR A 127 -5.49 8.86 -35.16
CA THR A 127 -6.70 9.68 -34.97
C THR A 127 -6.67 10.88 -35.91
N LEU A 128 -7.72 11.08 -36.70
CA LEU A 128 -7.78 12.12 -37.72
C LEU A 128 -8.43 13.42 -37.18
N PRO A 129 -8.23 14.57 -37.86
CA PRO A 129 -8.87 15.83 -37.48
C PRO A 129 -10.39 15.88 -37.69
N SER A 130 -10.97 14.95 -38.45
CA SER A 130 -12.41 14.97 -38.76
C SER A 130 -12.92 13.64 -39.34
N GLN A 131 -14.24 13.49 -39.41
CA GLN A 131 -14.91 12.33 -40.01
C GLN A 131 -15.01 12.38 -41.56
N ASN A 132 -14.20 13.21 -42.22
CA ASN A 132 -14.31 13.43 -43.67
C ASN A 132 -13.67 12.32 -44.52
N ILE A 133 -12.74 11.56 -43.93
CA ILE A 133 -12.11 10.38 -44.51
C ILE A 133 -12.91 9.18 -44.05
N VAL A 134 -13.58 8.48 -44.97
CA VAL A 134 -14.56 7.45 -44.61
C VAL A 134 -13.94 6.06 -44.52
N ASN A 135 -12.91 5.76 -45.32
CA ASN A 135 -12.18 4.49 -45.27
C ASN A 135 -10.73 4.68 -45.74
N LEU A 136 -9.85 3.77 -45.31
CA LEU A 136 -8.46 3.65 -45.75
C LEU A 136 -8.20 2.27 -46.38
N PHE A 137 -7.15 2.16 -47.19
CA PHE A 137 -6.71 0.91 -47.79
C PHE A 137 -5.17 0.82 -47.82
N PRO A 138 -4.54 -0.19 -47.19
CA PRO A 138 -3.09 -0.43 -47.27
C PRO A 138 -2.69 -0.83 -48.70
N GLY A 139 -2.14 0.11 -49.46
CA GLY A 139 -1.84 -0.03 -50.88
C GLY A 139 -2.33 1.15 -51.70
N THR A 140 -2.52 0.94 -53.02
CA THR A 140 -2.89 2.03 -53.94
C THR A 140 -4.41 2.18 -54.10
N ALA A 141 -4.84 3.36 -54.55
CA ALA A 141 -6.20 3.69 -54.93
C ALA A 141 -6.72 2.78 -56.06
N GLU A 142 -5.85 2.32 -56.95
CA GLU A 142 -6.20 1.33 -57.98
C GLU A 142 -6.52 -0.03 -57.36
N ASP A 143 -5.76 -0.44 -56.34
CA ASP A 143 -5.95 -1.71 -55.64
C ASP A 143 -7.22 -1.70 -54.77
N ALA A 144 -7.49 -0.58 -54.10
CA ALA A 144 -8.69 -0.39 -53.27
C ALA A 144 -10.01 -0.54 -54.07
N GLN A 145 -9.96 -0.40 -55.39
CA GLN A 145 -11.12 -0.51 -56.28
C GLN A 145 -11.28 -1.91 -56.92
N LYS A 146 -10.39 -2.86 -56.63
CA LYS A 146 -10.46 -4.23 -57.16
C LYS A 146 -11.41 -5.09 -56.33
N ASP A 147 -12.06 -6.07 -56.99
CA ASP A 147 -12.93 -7.04 -56.32
C ASP A 147 -12.13 -7.86 -55.28
N GLY A 148 -12.53 -7.77 -54.01
CA GLY A 148 -11.88 -8.47 -52.89
C GLY A 148 -10.92 -7.61 -52.05
N ALA A 149 -10.81 -6.31 -52.33
CA ALA A 149 -10.08 -5.37 -51.46
C ALA A 149 -10.71 -5.32 -50.05
N VAL A 150 -9.87 -5.42 -49.02
CA VAL A 150 -10.27 -5.28 -47.61
C VAL A 150 -9.97 -3.85 -47.19
N LEU A 151 -11.02 -3.07 -46.92
CA LEU A 151 -10.88 -1.70 -46.45
C LEU A 151 -10.69 -1.68 -44.93
N LEU A 152 -9.96 -0.69 -44.43
CA LEU A 152 -9.92 -0.36 -43.02
C LEU A 152 -11.18 0.42 -42.70
N GLU A 153 -11.94 -0.07 -41.73
CA GLU A 153 -13.13 0.59 -41.22
C GLU A 153 -12.73 1.60 -40.13
N PRO A 154 -13.40 2.77 -40.06
CA PRO A 154 -13.09 3.78 -39.08
C PRO A 154 -13.50 3.37 -37.66
N THR A 155 -12.70 3.73 -36.67
CA THR A 155 -13.11 3.86 -35.27
C THR A 155 -13.67 5.26 -35.02
N THR A 156 -14.34 5.47 -33.88
CA THR A 156 -14.76 6.80 -33.43
C THR A 156 -13.95 7.17 -32.21
N ASP A 157 -13.24 8.29 -32.29
CA ASP A 157 -12.34 8.77 -31.25
C ASP A 157 -12.86 10.12 -30.73
N SER A 158 -12.56 10.44 -29.48
CA SER A 158 -12.91 11.72 -28.86
C SER A 158 -11.63 12.49 -28.56
N VAL A 159 -11.49 13.70 -29.13
CA VAL A 159 -10.31 14.55 -28.96
C VAL A 159 -10.73 15.82 -28.23
N THR A 160 -9.99 16.19 -27.18
CA THR A 160 -10.17 17.45 -26.43
C THR A 160 -9.04 18.40 -26.75
N TYR A 161 -9.38 19.63 -27.14
CA TYR A 161 -8.41 20.66 -27.52
C TYR A 161 -8.09 21.59 -26.35
N GLU A 162 -7.00 22.38 -26.48
CA GLU A 162 -6.52 23.30 -25.43
C GLU A 162 -7.56 24.34 -24.98
N ASP A 163 -8.57 24.64 -25.80
CA ASP A 163 -9.66 25.56 -25.45
C ASP A 163 -10.80 24.89 -24.65
N GLY A 164 -10.65 23.62 -24.31
CA GLY A 164 -11.60 22.81 -23.55
C GLY A 164 -12.78 22.28 -24.37
N THR A 165 -12.75 22.42 -25.70
CA THR A 165 -13.75 21.82 -26.58
C THR A 165 -13.39 20.37 -26.92
N THR A 166 -14.41 19.53 -27.08
CA THR A 166 -14.25 18.12 -27.44
C THR A 166 -14.99 17.82 -28.74
N GLU A 167 -14.33 17.11 -29.66
CA GLU A 167 -14.90 16.69 -30.94
C GLU A 167 -14.83 15.17 -31.11
N GLU A 168 -15.85 14.61 -31.76
CA GLU A 168 -15.82 13.22 -32.22
C GLU A 168 -15.27 13.16 -33.64
N VAL A 169 -14.17 12.42 -33.80
CA VAL A 169 -13.43 12.26 -35.06
C VAL A 169 -13.30 10.78 -35.41
N TYR A 170 -12.72 10.48 -36.57
CA TYR A 170 -12.45 9.09 -36.96
C TYR A 170 -11.00 8.72 -36.73
N GLY A 171 -10.80 7.51 -36.22
CA GLY A 171 -9.50 6.85 -36.14
C GLY A 171 -9.43 5.64 -37.07
N PHE A 172 -8.22 5.13 -37.28
CA PHE A 172 -7.97 3.94 -38.10
C PHE A 172 -6.79 3.14 -37.57
N ASP A 173 -6.94 1.81 -37.55
CA ASP A 173 -5.85 0.87 -37.32
C ASP A 173 -5.15 0.53 -38.64
N VAL A 174 -3.94 1.05 -38.83
CA VAL A 174 -3.17 0.91 -40.06
C VAL A 174 -2.04 -0.11 -39.86
N PRO A 175 -2.00 -1.20 -40.63
CA PRO A 175 -0.87 -2.13 -40.62
C PRO A 175 0.43 -1.45 -41.08
N VAL A 176 1.50 -1.63 -40.33
CA VAL A 176 2.82 -1.01 -40.57
C VAL A 176 3.79 -2.08 -41.07
N PRO A 177 4.22 -2.04 -42.34
CA PRO A 177 5.10 -3.08 -42.88
C PRO A 177 6.54 -2.99 -42.37
N ALA A 178 7.03 -1.78 -42.08
CA ALA A 178 8.36 -1.51 -41.54
C ALA A 178 8.39 -0.10 -40.90
N ILE A 179 9.23 0.09 -39.89
CA ILE A 179 9.52 1.40 -39.29
C ILE A 179 10.55 2.14 -40.14
N ASP A 180 10.43 3.47 -40.23
CA ASP A 180 11.28 4.36 -41.02
C ASP A 180 11.28 4.11 -42.54
N GLU A 181 10.42 3.23 -43.04
CA GLU A 181 10.22 2.99 -44.47
C GLU A 181 8.87 3.54 -44.97
N PRO A 182 8.85 4.24 -46.11
CA PRO A 182 7.61 4.72 -46.69
C PRO A 182 6.77 3.59 -47.28
N PHE A 183 5.46 3.63 -47.06
CA PHE A 183 4.50 2.71 -47.66
C PHE A 183 3.24 3.41 -48.18
N GLN A 184 2.53 2.74 -49.08
CA GLN A 184 1.33 3.30 -49.71
C GLN A 184 0.10 3.10 -48.84
N LEU A 185 -0.65 4.18 -48.66
CA LEU A 185 -1.95 4.18 -47.99
C LEU A 185 -2.94 5.01 -48.80
N ALA A 186 -3.95 4.37 -49.36
CA ALA A 186 -4.99 5.06 -50.11
C ALA A 186 -6.15 5.45 -49.21
N LEU A 187 -6.71 6.64 -49.43
CA LEU A 187 -7.86 7.14 -48.69
C LEU A 187 -9.03 7.47 -49.61
N ILE A 188 -10.24 7.31 -49.09
CA ILE A 188 -11.48 7.78 -49.71
C ILE A 188 -12.21 8.69 -48.73
N GLY A 189 -12.56 9.88 -49.19
CA GLY A 189 -13.40 10.81 -48.44
C GLY A 189 -14.87 10.76 -48.86
N THR A 190 -15.70 11.58 -48.23
CA THR A 190 -17.14 11.71 -48.51
C THR A 190 -17.50 12.04 -49.98
N LYS A 191 -16.53 12.47 -50.79
CA LYS A 191 -16.69 12.75 -52.23
C LYS A 191 -16.53 11.51 -53.13
N GLY A 192 -16.24 10.34 -52.56
CA GLY A 192 -16.23 9.06 -53.28
C GLY A 192 -15.05 8.88 -54.26
N LYS A 193 -14.00 9.68 -54.13
CA LYS A 193 -12.77 9.57 -54.94
C LYS A 193 -11.62 9.08 -54.07
N TRP A 194 -10.89 8.09 -54.57
CA TRP A 194 -9.68 7.57 -53.97
C TRP A 194 -8.46 8.45 -54.27
N TYR A 195 -7.57 8.58 -53.30
CA TYR A 195 -6.30 9.30 -53.38
C TYR A 195 -5.19 8.43 -52.81
N ASP A 196 -4.07 8.35 -53.53
CA ASP A 196 -2.85 7.71 -53.08
C ASP A 196 -2.04 8.66 -52.20
N HIS A 197 -1.54 8.15 -51.08
CA HIS A 197 -0.58 8.83 -50.23
C HIS A 197 0.58 7.88 -49.89
N GLU A 198 1.77 8.45 -49.80
CA GLU A 198 2.93 7.81 -49.19
C GLU A 198 3.00 8.24 -47.72
N VAL A 199 3.11 7.27 -46.82
CA VAL A 199 3.17 7.50 -45.37
C VAL A 199 4.37 6.80 -44.74
N THR A 200 4.85 7.31 -43.62
CA THR A 200 5.98 6.74 -42.87
C THR A 200 5.71 6.80 -41.39
N VAL A 201 5.92 5.67 -40.71
CA VAL A 201 5.92 5.58 -39.24
C VAL A 201 7.36 5.61 -38.77
N SER A 202 7.70 6.58 -37.94
CA SER A 202 9.07 6.82 -37.47
C SER A 202 9.07 7.30 -36.02
N ASP A 203 10.26 7.49 -35.45
CA ASP A 203 10.41 8.04 -34.09
C ASP A 203 9.55 7.28 -33.07
N VAL A 204 9.74 5.95 -33.03
CA VAL A 204 9.02 5.06 -32.11
C VAL A 204 9.59 5.23 -30.70
N GLN A 205 8.70 5.49 -29.75
CA GLN A 205 9.01 5.73 -28.34
C GLN A 205 8.16 4.78 -27.52
N SER A 206 8.73 4.08 -26.52
CA SER A 206 7.92 3.31 -25.58
C SER A 206 6.96 4.25 -24.83
N GLU A 207 5.76 3.78 -24.48
CA GLU A 207 4.86 4.58 -23.63
C GLU A 207 5.49 4.94 -22.27
N ASP A 208 6.51 4.20 -21.83
CA ASP A 208 7.33 4.52 -20.65
C ASP A 208 8.19 5.78 -20.81
N ALA A 209 8.41 6.28 -22.04
CA ALA A 209 9.31 7.40 -22.32
C ALA A 209 8.66 8.80 -22.16
N GLU A 210 7.35 8.89 -21.89
CA GLU A 210 6.69 10.15 -21.53
C GLU A 210 6.66 10.42 -20.01
N ALA A 211 6.93 9.40 -19.20
CA ALA A 211 7.31 9.57 -17.80
C ALA A 211 8.84 9.75 -17.75
N GLY A 212 9.33 10.85 -17.18
CA GLY A 212 10.78 10.93 -16.90
C GLY A 212 11.22 9.74 -16.02
N ASP A 213 12.49 9.32 -16.11
CA ASP A 213 13.05 8.21 -15.30
C ASP A 213 12.65 8.29 -13.80
N ASP A 214 12.48 9.52 -13.30
CA ASP A 214 12.03 9.82 -11.95
C ASP A 214 10.62 9.31 -11.63
N LYS A 215 9.67 9.47 -12.57
CA LYS A 215 8.29 9.01 -12.39
C LYS A 215 8.20 7.49 -12.48
N VAL A 216 8.95 6.84 -13.38
CA VAL A 216 8.99 5.37 -13.47
C VAL A 216 9.48 4.75 -12.15
N ALA A 217 10.48 5.37 -11.52
CA ALA A 217 10.97 4.91 -10.23
C ALA A 217 9.93 5.10 -9.10
N ALA A 218 9.22 6.23 -9.09
CA ALA A 218 8.16 6.51 -8.13
C ALA A 218 6.96 5.57 -8.30
N ASP A 219 6.48 5.35 -9.53
CA ASP A 219 5.36 4.46 -9.86
C ASP A 219 5.67 3.02 -9.42
N LYS A 220 6.90 2.54 -9.64
CA LYS A 220 7.32 1.22 -9.15
C LYS A 220 7.26 1.10 -7.63
N VAL A 221 7.65 2.15 -6.91
CA VAL A 221 7.58 2.15 -5.44
C VAL A 221 6.13 2.22 -4.96
N ALA A 222 5.26 2.96 -5.65
CA ALA A 222 3.84 2.99 -5.38
C ALA A 222 3.21 1.59 -5.51
N GLU A 223 3.50 0.87 -6.60
CA GLU A 223 3.02 -0.51 -6.80
C GLU A 223 3.48 -1.46 -5.68
N LEU A 224 4.73 -1.32 -5.22
CA LEU A 224 5.26 -2.12 -4.12
C LEU A 224 4.57 -1.81 -2.78
N ILE A 225 4.30 -0.54 -2.50
CA ILE A 225 3.54 -0.12 -1.31
C ILE A 225 2.11 -0.67 -1.35
N ASP A 226 1.42 -0.52 -2.49
CA ASP A 226 0.06 -1.04 -2.68
C ASP A 226 0.03 -2.58 -2.50
N SER A 227 1.07 -3.29 -2.97
CA SER A 227 1.17 -4.75 -2.83
C SER A 227 1.26 -5.24 -1.38
N ILE A 228 1.79 -4.41 -0.47
CA ILE A 228 1.87 -4.72 0.96
C ILE A 228 0.70 -4.15 1.76
N TYR A 229 -0.16 -3.31 1.16
CA TYR A 229 -1.41 -2.83 1.75
C TYR A 229 -2.50 -3.90 1.68
N VAL A 230 -2.30 -4.99 2.40
CA VAL A 230 -3.21 -6.14 2.41
C VAL A 230 -3.66 -6.50 3.82
N GLN A 231 -4.92 -6.89 3.95
CA GLN A 231 -5.49 -7.42 5.21
C GLN A 231 -4.99 -8.85 5.50
N THR A 232 -4.48 -9.51 4.46
CA THR A 232 -3.84 -10.82 4.35
C THR A 232 -2.39 -10.94 4.81
N TRP A 233 -1.99 -11.76 5.80
CA TRP A 233 -0.57 -12.19 5.84
C TRP A 233 -0.33 -13.39 4.93
N SER A 234 0.80 -13.40 4.22
CA SER A 234 1.31 -14.55 3.46
C SER A 234 2.80 -14.76 3.73
N GLU A 235 3.34 -15.91 3.33
CA GLU A 235 4.78 -16.19 3.46
C GLU A 235 5.67 -15.21 2.68
N GLU A 236 5.11 -14.49 1.71
CA GLU A 236 5.83 -13.49 0.90
C GLU A 236 5.81 -12.09 1.52
N THR A 237 4.91 -11.82 2.47
CA THR A 237 4.68 -10.49 3.05
C THR A 237 5.97 -9.86 3.57
N ASP A 238 6.79 -10.61 4.32
CA ASP A 238 8.05 -10.08 4.87
C ASP A 238 9.02 -9.65 3.77
N SER A 239 9.14 -10.45 2.70
CA SER A 239 10.03 -10.14 1.57
C SER A 239 9.55 -8.92 0.80
N LEU A 240 8.23 -8.78 0.59
CA LEU A 240 7.64 -7.63 -0.09
C LEU A 240 7.82 -6.35 0.74
N CYS A 241 7.68 -6.43 2.06
CA CYS A 241 7.94 -5.30 2.97
C CYS A 241 9.39 -4.79 2.85
N GLU A 242 10.36 -5.71 2.85
CA GLU A 242 11.78 -5.38 2.66
C GLU A 242 12.05 -4.79 1.27
N GLU A 243 11.44 -5.34 0.21
CA GLU A 243 11.57 -4.85 -1.16
C GLU A 243 11.01 -3.43 -1.32
N ALA A 244 9.79 -3.20 -0.83
CA ALA A 244 9.13 -1.89 -0.87
C ALA A 244 9.98 -0.83 -0.18
N LYS A 245 10.48 -1.11 1.03
CA LYS A 245 11.30 -0.15 1.77
C LYS A 245 12.65 0.10 1.09
N LYS A 246 13.30 -0.94 0.57
CA LYS A 246 14.57 -0.80 -0.15
C LYS A 246 14.41 0.02 -1.43
N ALA A 247 13.31 -0.16 -2.16
CA ALA A 247 12.99 0.60 -3.36
C ALA A 247 12.72 2.07 -3.01
N TRP A 248 11.94 2.34 -1.96
CA TRP A 248 11.73 3.68 -1.42
C TRP A 248 13.03 4.39 -1.00
N ASP A 249 13.93 3.69 -0.29
CA ASP A 249 15.20 4.25 0.17
C ASP A 249 16.17 4.57 -0.97
N ALA A 250 15.97 3.97 -2.14
CA ALA A 250 16.76 4.26 -3.34
C ALA A 250 16.26 5.51 -4.08
N LEU A 251 15.04 5.99 -3.80
CA LEU A 251 14.48 7.19 -4.43
C LEU A 251 15.17 8.47 -3.95
N THR A 252 15.28 9.44 -4.86
CA THR A 252 15.60 10.83 -4.49
C THR A 252 14.42 11.48 -3.77
N ASP A 253 14.65 12.62 -3.11
CA ASP A 253 13.58 13.36 -2.45
C ASP A 253 12.53 13.85 -3.46
N GLU A 254 12.94 14.24 -4.67
CA GLU A 254 12.00 14.62 -5.74
C GLU A 254 11.16 13.44 -6.24
N GLN A 255 11.72 12.23 -6.29
CA GLN A 255 11.00 11.02 -6.70
C GLN A 255 10.01 10.58 -5.63
N LYS A 256 10.36 10.70 -4.34
CA LYS A 256 9.46 10.37 -3.22
C LYS A 256 8.18 11.20 -3.23
N GLU A 257 8.29 12.48 -3.55
CA GLU A 257 7.14 13.39 -3.70
C GLU A 257 6.22 13.01 -4.89
N MET A 258 6.69 12.17 -5.81
CA MET A 258 5.92 11.68 -6.95
C MET A 258 5.27 10.32 -6.70
N VAL A 259 5.53 9.66 -5.56
CA VAL A 259 4.93 8.37 -5.24
C VAL A 259 3.44 8.56 -5.01
N GLU A 260 2.62 7.99 -5.88
CA GLU A 260 1.16 8.07 -5.85
C GLU A 260 0.57 6.74 -6.35
N GLY A 261 -0.21 6.07 -5.52
CA GLY A 261 -0.86 4.78 -5.80
C GLY A 261 -2.27 4.71 -5.23
N GLU A 262 -2.83 3.50 -5.10
CA GLU A 262 -4.15 3.31 -4.47
C GLU A 262 -4.10 3.63 -2.97
N ASP A 263 -3.08 3.11 -2.28
CA ASP A 263 -2.80 3.32 -0.86
C ASP A 263 -1.38 3.89 -0.62
N ALA A 264 -0.62 4.10 -1.70
CA ALA A 264 0.73 4.67 -1.68
C ALA A 264 0.72 6.20 -1.84
N ASP A 265 1.46 6.87 -0.96
CA ASP A 265 1.69 8.31 -1.00
C ASP A 265 3.08 8.64 -0.42
N PRO A 266 3.57 9.88 -0.55
CA PRO A 266 4.89 10.26 -0.06
C PRO A 266 5.06 10.13 1.47
N ASP A 267 3.96 10.23 2.22
CA ASP A 267 3.93 10.14 3.67
C ASP A 267 3.97 8.69 4.16
N TYR A 268 3.61 7.69 3.35
CA TYR A 268 3.60 6.27 3.75
C TYR A 268 4.90 5.87 4.47
N PHE A 269 6.05 6.13 3.85
CA PHE A 269 7.35 5.97 4.52
C PHE A 269 8.02 7.29 4.94
N GLY A 270 7.56 8.43 4.40
CA GLY A 270 8.18 9.74 4.63
C GLY A 270 7.76 10.43 5.93
N ARG A 271 6.62 10.04 6.52
CA ARG A 271 6.05 10.72 7.68
C ARG A 271 6.87 10.48 8.95
N ASP A 272 7.15 11.57 9.68
CA ASP A 272 7.71 11.48 11.03
C ASP A 272 6.66 10.97 12.00
N THR A 273 6.87 9.75 12.47
CA THR A 273 5.97 9.06 13.41
C THR A 273 6.57 8.95 14.81
N GLY A 274 7.74 9.52 15.04
CA GLY A 274 8.50 9.38 16.28
C GLY A 274 9.55 8.27 16.23
N ASP A 275 10.06 7.91 17.41
CA ASP A 275 11.26 7.09 17.54
C ASP A 275 10.93 5.60 17.77
N ALA A 276 11.03 4.80 16.70
CA ALA A 276 10.81 3.35 16.74
C ALA A 276 11.69 2.63 17.80
N SER A 277 12.87 3.16 18.12
CA SER A 277 13.78 2.51 19.09
C SER A 277 13.29 2.54 20.53
N LYS A 278 12.24 3.32 20.83
CA LYS A 278 11.58 3.35 22.13
C LYS A 278 10.54 2.25 22.31
N ASP A 279 10.13 1.60 21.23
CA ASP A 279 9.15 0.53 21.28
C ASP A 279 9.81 -0.80 21.69
N ASP A 280 8.97 -1.69 22.24
CA ASP A 280 9.33 -3.07 22.54
C ASP A 280 8.19 -3.95 22.01
N PRO A 281 8.42 -4.77 20.98
CA PRO A 281 7.37 -5.55 20.36
C PRO A 281 6.96 -6.74 21.24
N LEU A 282 7.68 -7.04 22.33
CA LEU A 282 7.38 -8.10 23.28
C LEU A 282 7.20 -9.49 22.64
N ASN A 283 7.89 -9.75 21.53
CA ASN A 283 7.75 -10.98 20.75
C ASN A 283 8.71 -12.12 21.13
N GLY A 284 9.41 -12.03 22.26
CA GLY A 284 10.37 -13.06 22.71
C GLY A 284 9.70 -14.38 23.10
N ASP A 285 10.34 -15.53 22.86
CA ASP A 285 9.74 -16.87 23.05
C ASP A 285 9.86 -17.44 24.48
N ASP A 286 10.62 -16.78 25.36
CA ASP A 286 10.88 -17.24 26.73
C ASP A 286 9.73 -16.87 27.70
N ILE A 287 8.51 -17.35 27.45
CA ILE A 287 7.26 -16.84 28.09
C ILE A 287 6.64 -17.75 29.17
N GLY A 288 7.24 -18.90 29.50
CA GLY A 288 6.75 -19.76 30.60
C GLY A 288 5.33 -20.33 30.39
N GLU A 289 4.67 -20.77 31.47
CA GLU A 289 3.35 -21.41 31.38
C GLU A 289 2.17 -20.42 31.36
N ASN A 290 2.38 -19.15 31.72
CA ASN A 290 1.35 -18.12 31.85
C ASN A 290 1.66 -16.95 30.91
N GLU A 291 0.80 -16.72 29.92
CA GLU A 291 0.93 -15.60 28.98
C GLU A 291 -0.26 -14.64 29.11
N LEU A 292 0.06 -13.34 29.19
CA LEU A 292 -0.89 -12.26 29.02
C LEU A 292 -0.68 -11.65 27.62
N LEU A 293 -1.54 -12.03 26.69
CA LEU A 293 -1.52 -11.52 25.32
C LEU A 293 -2.32 -10.21 25.26
N VAL A 294 -1.61 -9.09 25.07
CA VAL A 294 -2.20 -7.76 24.92
C VAL A 294 -2.42 -7.51 23.43
N VAL A 295 -3.68 -7.31 23.05
CA VAL A 295 -4.06 -7.24 21.63
C VAL A 295 -4.61 -5.87 21.31
N SER A 296 -3.98 -5.18 20.37
CA SER A 296 -4.42 -3.86 19.90
C SER A 296 -4.83 -3.90 18.44
N PHE A 297 -5.62 -2.93 17.97
CA PHE A 297 -5.74 -2.68 16.53
C PHE A 297 -4.35 -2.46 15.92
N GLY A 298 -3.55 -1.64 16.61
CA GLY A 298 -2.18 -1.30 16.25
C GLY A 298 -2.04 0.17 15.85
N THR A 299 -0.81 0.63 15.70
CA THR A 299 -0.52 1.90 15.04
C THR A 299 0.87 1.91 14.41
N SER A 300 1.00 2.52 13.24
CA SER A 300 2.30 2.84 12.63
C SER A 300 2.92 4.11 13.23
N PHE A 301 2.26 4.80 14.15
CA PHE A 301 2.83 5.96 14.84
C PHE A 301 3.74 5.53 15.99
N ASN A 302 5.06 5.60 15.83
CA ASN A 302 6.06 5.08 16.79
C ASN A 302 5.92 5.63 18.21
N ASP A 303 5.84 6.96 18.38
CA ASP A 303 5.71 7.54 19.72
C ASP A 303 4.38 7.11 20.37
N SER A 304 3.29 7.07 19.60
CA SER A 304 1.97 6.57 20.03
C SER A 304 2.02 5.09 20.42
N ARG A 305 2.69 4.25 19.63
CA ARG A 305 2.88 2.83 19.92
C ARG A 305 3.65 2.62 21.22
N ALA A 306 4.75 3.35 21.42
CA ALA A 306 5.59 3.24 22.61
C ALA A 306 4.94 3.79 23.90
N GLU A 307 4.17 4.88 23.79
CA GLU A 307 3.54 5.58 24.91
C GLU A 307 2.15 5.04 25.28
N ASP A 308 1.30 4.79 24.28
CA ASP A 308 -0.08 4.36 24.50
C ASP A 308 -0.19 2.84 24.67
N ILE A 309 0.18 2.07 23.64
CA ILE A 309 0.15 0.59 23.68
C ILE A 309 1.18 0.07 24.68
N GLY A 310 2.44 0.50 24.52
CA GLY A 310 3.51 0.17 25.45
C GLY A 310 3.24 0.63 26.88
N GLY A 311 2.49 1.70 27.08
CA GLY A 311 2.03 2.15 28.40
C GLY A 311 1.11 1.14 29.08
N ILE A 312 0.11 0.62 28.36
CA ILE A 312 -0.81 -0.41 28.85
C ILE A 312 -0.05 -1.71 29.16
N GLU A 313 0.81 -2.17 28.25
CA GLU A 313 1.60 -3.39 28.42
C GLU A 313 2.52 -3.31 29.65
N LYS A 314 3.21 -2.19 29.84
CA LYS A 314 4.06 -1.94 31.02
C LYS A 314 3.23 -1.93 32.31
N ALA A 315 2.03 -1.35 32.29
CA ALA A 315 1.14 -1.35 33.44
C ALA A 315 0.67 -2.78 33.80
N LEU A 316 0.32 -3.58 32.80
CA LEU A 316 -0.06 -4.99 32.96
C LEU A 316 1.09 -5.86 33.45
N ALA A 317 2.27 -5.76 32.84
CA ALA A 317 3.47 -6.49 33.27
C ALA A 317 3.85 -6.16 34.73
N LYS A 318 3.68 -4.90 35.13
CA LYS A 318 3.91 -4.46 36.51
C LYS A 318 2.87 -5.02 37.49
N ALA A 319 1.61 -5.14 37.07
CA ALA A 319 0.53 -5.65 37.92
C ALA A 319 0.57 -7.19 38.05
N TYR A 320 1.00 -7.88 37.00
CA TYR A 320 1.02 -9.34 36.89
C TYR A 320 2.43 -9.89 36.59
N PRO A 321 3.41 -9.74 37.51
CA PRO A 321 4.80 -10.11 37.25
C PRO A 321 5.05 -11.62 37.05
N ASP A 322 4.06 -12.46 37.39
CA ASP A 322 4.11 -13.91 37.19
C ASP A 322 3.51 -14.34 35.83
N TRP A 323 3.09 -13.37 35.01
CA TRP A 323 2.55 -13.55 33.66
C TRP A 323 3.48 -12.85 32.66
N SER A 324 3.88 -13.58 31.61
CA SER A 324 4.70 -12.99 30.55
C SER A 324 3.79 -12.19 29.63
N VAL A 325 4.07 -10.90 29.46
CA VAL A 325 3.30 -10.02 28.58
C VAL A 325 3.82 -10.14 27.15
N ARG A 326 2.92 -10.38 26.20
CA ARG A 326 3.17 -10.42 24.76
C ARG A 326 2.24 -9.45 24.05
N ARG A 327 2.66 -8.94 22.89
CA ARG A 327 1.86 -8.10 22.00
C ARG A 327 1.34 -8.90 20.80
N ALA A 328 0.15 -8.54 20.32
CA ALA A 328 -0.29 -8.83 18.97
C ALA A 328 -1.14 -7.68 18.42
N PHE A 329 -1.14 -7.50 17.10
CA PHE A 329 -2.04 -6.56 16.43
C PHE A 329 -3.11 -7.27 15.60
N THR A 330 -4.28 -6.63 15.44
CA THR A 330 -5.36 -7.14 14.56
C THR A 330 -5.24 -6.60 13.13
N ALA A 331 -4.75 -5.37 12.94
CA ALA A 331 -4.68 -4.74 11.62
C ALA A 331 -3.42 -5.16 10.84
N GLN A 332 -3.56 -6.06 9.88
CA GLN A 332 -2.43 -6.54 9.09
C GLN A 332 -1.75 -5.43 8.27
N ILE A 333 -2.51 -4.46 7.76
CA ILE A 333 -1.96 -3.28 7.06
C ILE A 333 -0.98 -2.50 7.94
N ILE A 334 -1.25 -2.40 9.25
CA ILE A 334 -0.38 -1.71 10.20
C ILE A 334 0.86 -2.56 10.51
N ILE A 335 0.69 -3.87 10.66
CA ILE A 335 1.80 -4.80 10.87
C ILE A 335 2.77 -4.73 9.69
N ASN A 336 2.26 -4.76 8.47
CA ASN A 336 3.06 -4.69 7.24
C ASN A 336 3.81 -3.35 7.16
N HIS A 337 3.11 -2.24 7.41
CA HIS A 337 3.74 -0.92 7.41
C HIS A 337 4.88 -0.83 8.44
N VAL A 338 4.64 -1.26 9.69
CA VAL A 338 5.67 -1.23 10.76
C VAL A 338 6.86 -2.13 10.40
N ASN A 339 6.61 -3.33 9.86
CA ASN A 339 7.66 -4.21 9.40
C ASN A 339 8.47 -3.58 8.26
N ALA A 340 7.81 -3.07 7.22
CA ALA A 340 8.45 -2.44 6.08
C ALA A 340 9.28 -1.22 6.49
N ARG A 341 8.70 -0.29 7.26
CA ARG A 341 9.34 0.98 7.59
C ARG A 341 10.42 0.84 8.67
N ASP A 342 10.10 0.11 9.75
CA ASP A 342 10.90 0.07 10.98
C ASP A 342 11.69 -1.23 11.15
N GLY A 343 11.40 -2.27 10.35
CA GLY A 343 11.97 -3.61 10.51
C GLY A 343 11.45 -4.36 11.73
N GLU A 344 10.37 -3.86 12.35
CA GLU A 344 9.81 -4.40 13.58
C GLU A 344 8.71 -5.42 13.27
N LYS A 345 8.98 -6.69 13.58
CA LYS A 345 8.03 -7.78 13.36
C LYS A 345 7.06 -7.86 14.52
N ILE A 346 5.79 -7.57 14.26
CA ILE A 346 4.68 -7.69 15.20
C ILE A 346 3.81 -8.88 14.78
N ASP A 347 3.51 -9.79 15.70
CA ASP A 347 2.64 -10.92 15.39
C ASP A 347 1.21 -10.43 15.15
N ASN A 348 0.58 -10.97 14.11
CA ASN A 348 -0.88 -10.94 13.99
C ASN A 348 -1.52 -11.95 14.94
N MET A 349 -2.86 -11.99 15.00
CA MET A 349 -3.58 -12.88 15.90
C MET A 349 -3.28 -14.37 15.68
N GLU A 350 -3.21 -14.85 14.44
CA GLU A 350 -2.92 -16.26 14.18
C GLU A 350 -1.49 -16.64 14.57
N GLN A 351 -0.53 -15.77 14.23
CA GLN A 351 0.89 -15.93 14.59
C GLN A 351 1.08 -15.93 16.11
N ALA A 352 0.46 -14.99 16.83
CA ALA A 352 0.56 -14.89 18.28
C ALA A 352 -0.04 -16.11 18.99
N MET A 353 -1.24 -16.55 18.56
CA MET A 353 -1.89 -17.73 19.13
C MET A 353 -1.09 -19.01 18.86
N GLN A 354 -0.57 -19.17 17.64
CA GLN A 354 0.27 -20.32 17.28
C GLN A 354 1.59 -20.30 18.06
N ARG A 355 2.22 -19.13 18.19
CA ARG A 355 3.45 -18.97 18.98
C ARG A 355 3.24 -19.28 20.46
N ALA A 356 2.12 -18.88 21.05
CA ALA A 356 1.77 -19.25 22.42
C ALA A 356 1.67 -20.78 22.60
N VAL A 357 1.09 -21.48 21.61
CA VAL A 357 1.06 -22.96 21.59
C VAL A 357 2.47 -23.54 21.50
N ASP A 358 3.29 -23.04 20.59
CA ASP A 358 4.64 -23.55 20.35
C ASP A 358 5.57 -23.34 21.55
N ASN A 359 5.36 -22.23 22.28
CA ASN A 359 6.06 -21.93 23.53
C ASN A 359 5.54 -22.71 24.74
N GLY A 360 4.50 -23.53 24.57
CA GLY A 360 3.95 -24.38 25.62
C GLY A 360 3.19 -23.64 26.71
N VAL A 361 2.60 -22.49 26.37
CA VAL A 361 1.70 -21.75 27.27
C VAL A 361 0.54 -22.65 27.68
N LYS A 362 0.18 -22.61 28.96
CA LYS A 362 -0.94 -23.37 29.53
C LYS A 362 -2.11 -22.48 29.91
N ASN A 363 -1.82 -21.32 30.48
CA ASN A 363 -2.82 -20.36 30.90
C ASN A 363 -2.65 -19.10 30.07
N LEU A 364 -3.62 -18.84 29.20
CA LEU A 364 -3.65 -17.68 28.35
C LEU A 364 -4.72 -16.71 28.85
N VAL A 365 -4.34 -15.47 29.09
CA VAL A 365 -5.28 -14.36 29.23
C VAL A 365 -5.06 -13.42 28.07
N VAL A 366 -6.13 -13.09 27.35
CA VAL A 366 -6.12 -12.10 26.29
C VAL A 366 -6.72 -10.81 26.84
N GLN A 367 -5.98 -9.71 26.78
CA GLN A 367 -6.48 -8.37 27.10
C GLN A 367 -6.59 -7.57 25.80
N PRO A 368 -7.81 -7.46 25.22
CA PRO A 368 -8.05 -6.55 24.12
C PRO A 368 -7.88 -5.10 24.62
N THR A 369 -7.11 -4.30 23.90
CA THR A 369 -7.04 -2.85 24.09
C THR A 369 -8.02 -2.12 23.16
N HIS A 370 -9.09 -2.79 22.76
CA HIS A 370 -10.16 -2.17 21.98
C HIS A 370 -10.99 -1.23 22.86
N LEU A 371 -11.61 -0.23 22.23
CA LEU A 371 -12.48 0.70 22.94
C LEU A 371 -13.76 0.02 23.44
N MET A 372 -14.31 -0.94 22.68
CA MET A 372 -15.62 -1.56 22.92
C MET A 372 -15.68 -2.98 22.33
N HIS A 373 -16.76 -3.72 22.63
CA HIS A 373 -17.15 -4.95 21.92
C HIS A 373 -17.66 -4.63 20.50
N GLY A 374 -16.73 -4.30 19.60
CA GLY A 374 -16.98 -3.99 18.17
C GLY A 374 -16.59 -5.14 17.24
N ALA A 375 -16.59 -4.89 15.94
CA ALA A 375 -16.21 -5.89 14.93
C ALA A 375 -14.82 -6.51 15.18
N GLU A 376 -13.81 -5.68 15.46
CA GLU A 376 -12.44 -6.11 15.82
C GLU A 376 -12.40 -7.04 17.05
N TYR A 377 -13.28 -6.81 18.03
CA TYR A 377 -13.37 -7.67 19.20
C TYR A 377 -14.01 -9.03 18.87
N ASP A 378 -15.03 -9.03 17.99
CA ASP A 378 -15.68 -10.25 17.52
C ASP A 378 -14.69 -11.12 16.75
N GLU A 379 -13.93 -10.54 15.82
CA GLU A 379 -12.88 -11.24 15.05
C GLU A 379 -11.79 -11.81 15.96
N LEU A 380 -11.28 -11.00 16.90
CA LEU A 380 -10.33 -11.46 17.92
C LEU A 380 -10.89 -12.66 18.69
N THR A 381 -12.15 -12.59 19.12
CA THR A 381 -12.80 -13.64 19.91
C THR A 381 -12.94 -14.93 19.12
N GLU A 382 -13.26 -14.85 17.83
CA GLU A 382 -13.35 -16.00 16.94
C GLU A 382 -11.99 -16.70 16.80
N VAL A 383 -10.91 -15.94 16.60
CA VAL A 383 -9.56 -16.51 16.54
C VAL A 383 -9.20 -17.18 17.87
N VAL A 384 -9.41 -16.52 19.00
CA VAL A 384 -9.09 -17.10 20.32
C VAL A 384 -9.86 -18.39 20.59
N GLU A 385 -11.15 -18.44 20.25
CA GLU A 385 -11.98 -19.64 20.47
C GLU A 385 -11.48 -20.83 19.62
N SER A 386 -10.93 -20.59 18.43
CA SER A 386 -10.38 -21.65 17.56
C SER A 386 -9.14 -22.35 18.13
N TYR A 387 -8.41 -21.70 19.04
CA TYR A 387 -7.21 -22.26 19.70
C TYR A 387 -7.47 -22.74 21.13
N LYS A 388 -8.65 -22.51 21.69
CA LYS A 388 -8.94 -22.74 23.11
C LYS A 388 -8.61 -24.14 23.63
N ASP A 389 -8.83 -25.17 22.82
CA ASP A 389 -8.53 -26.57 23.17
C ASP A 389 -7.03 -26.88 23.25
N LYS A 390 -6.15 -25.95 22.87
CA LYS A 390 -4.69 -26.07 22.96
C LYS A 390 -4.12 -25.66 24.32
N PHE A 391 -4.90 -24.94 25.13
CA PHE A 391 -4.49 -24.42 26.43
C PHE A 391 -5.23 -25.13 27.57
N GLU A 392 -4.66 -25.11 28.79
CA GLU A 392 -5.35 -25.60 29.98
C GLU A 392 -6.44 -24.60 30.44
N SER A 393 -6.19 -23.30 30.26
CA SER A 393 -7.18 -22.25 30.45
C SER A 393 -6.98 -21.10 29.48
N VAL A 394 -8.10 -20.54 29.00
CA VAL A 394 -8.15 -19.32 28.20
C VAL A 394 -9.23 -18.41 28.77
N ALA A 395 -8.93 -17.13 28.90
CA ALA A 395 -9.91 -16.10 29.19
C ALA A 395 -9.64 -14.82 28.38
N ILE A 396 -10.71 -14.13 28.00
CA ILE A 396 -10.65 -12.82 27.36
C ILE A 396 -11.16 -11.80 28.39
N ALA A 397 -10.39 -10.76 28.66
CA ALA A 397 -10.77 -9.66 29.53
C ALA A 397 -11.69 -8.67 28.81
N GLU A 398 -12.39 -7.83 29.58
CA GLU A 398 -13.24 -6.77 29.02
C GLU A 398 -12.41 -5.72 28.24
N PRO A 399 -12.96 -5.14 27.16
CA PRO A 399 -12.41 -3.96 26.50
C PRO A 399 -12.73 -2.68 27.31
N LEU A 400 -12.13 -1.55 26.91
CA LEU A 400 -12.03 -0.35 27.75
C LEU A 400 -13.36 0.20 28.28
N LEU A 401 -14.41 0.26 27.44
CA LEU A 401 -15.73 0.78 27.83
C LEU A 401 -16.68 -0.30 28.39
N GLY A 402 -16.18 -1.53 28.60
CA GLY A 402 -16.97 -2.68 29.03
C GLY A 402 -18.15 -2.99 28.09
N GLU A 403 -19.19 -3.60 28.65
CA GLU A 403 -20.38 -4.02 27.90
C GLU A 403 -21.05 -2.89 27.10
N VAL A 404 -21.48 -3.20 25.88
CA VAL A 404 -22.27 -2.30 25.03
C VAL A 404 -23.75 -2.45 25.37
N GLY A 405 -24.37 -1.36 25.85
CA GLY A 405 -25.81 -1.33 26.12
C GLY A 405 -26.66 -1.27 24.84
N LYS A 406 -27.95 -1.58 24.95
CA LYS A 406 -28.89 -1.66 23.81
C LYS A 406 -29.25 -0.31 23.22
N ASP A 407 -29.18 0.74 24.03
CA ASP A 407 -29.47 2.12 23.65
C ASP A 407 -28.57 3.10 24.42
N ALA A 408 -28.63 4.39 24.05
CA ALA A 408 -27.80 5.43 24.63
C ALA A 408 -27.90 5.57 26.16
N THR A 409 -29.00 5.10 26.77
CA THR A 409 -29.25 5.24 28.21
C THR A 409 -28.62 4.14 29.07
N GLU A 410 -28.23 3.02 28.45
CA GLU A 410 -27.59 1.89 29.13
C GLU A 410 -26.07 2.13 29.24
N ILE A 411 -25.66 2.74 30.36
CA ILE A 411 -24.27 3.06 30.72
C ILE A 411 -23.77 2.19 31.89
N ASN A 412 -22.45 2.01 32.00
CA ASN A 412 -21.79 1.15 33.00
C ASN A 412 -20.67 1.91 33.76
N GLU A 413 -20.04 1.25 34.73
CA GLU A 413 -18.97 1.84 35.56
C GLU A 413 -17.68 2.11 34.76
N ASP A 414 -17.38 1.31 33.73
CA ASP A 414 -16.21 1.50 32.87
C ASP A 414 -16.32 2.81 32.06
N LYS A 415 -17.48 3.06 31.44
CA LYS A 415 -17.77 4.32 30.74
C LYS A 415 -17.64 5.52 31.67
N GLU A 416 -18.11 5.39 32.92
CA GLU A 416 -17.95 6.44 33.93
C GLU A 416 -16.48 6.69 34.29
N ALA A 417 -15.69 5.63 34.45
CA ALA A 417 -14.26 5.72 34.75
C ALA A 417 -13.49 6.37 33.60
N VAL A 418 -13.72 5.93 32.36
CA VAL A 418 -13.08 6.50 31.16
C VAL A 418 -13.49 7.95 30.94
N ALA A 419 -14.78 8.29 31.07
CA ALA A 419 -15.26 9.66 30.96
C ALA A 419 -14.54 10.60 31.94
N LYS A 420 -14.36 10.19 33.20
CA LYS A 420 -13.61 10.97 34.18
C LYS A 420 -12.13 11.08 33.83
N ALA A 421 -11.50 9.97 33.42
CA ALA A 421 -10.08 9.92 33.11
C ALA A 421 -9.71 10.84 31.93
N ILE A 422 -10.41 10.71 30.79
CA ILE A 422 -10.16 11.55 29.61
C ILE A 422 -10.45 13.02 29.90
N THR A 423 -11.57 13.34 30.57
CA THR A 423 -11.90 14.73 30.90
C THR A 423 -10.88 15.34 31.85
N SER A 424 -10.45 14.61 32.88
CA SER A 424 -9.43 15.09 33.82
C SER A 424 -8.09 15.36 33.12
N GLU A 425 -7.63 14.45 32.26
CA GLU A 425 -6.37 14.64 31.54
C GLU A 425 -6.47 15.77 30.51
N ALA A 426 -7.60 15.91 29.81
CA ALA A 426 -7.80 16.97 28.84
C ALA A 426 -7.80 18.36 29.50
N VAL A 427 -8.51 18.51 30.62
CA VAL A 427 -8.57 19.75 31.43
C VAL A 427 -7.18 20.12 31.95
N LYS A 428 -6.45 19.14 32.49
CA LYS A 428 -5.08 19.32 32.97
C LYS A 428 -4.12 19.75 31.86
N THR A 429 -4.16 19.07 30.71
CA THR A 429 -3.32 19.37 29.54
C THR A 429 -3.58 20.78 29.01
N ALA A 430 -4.84 21.20 29.02
CA ALA A 430 -5.26 22.55 28.63
C ALA A 430 -4.91 23.64 29.66
N GLY A 431 -4.36 23.27 30.83
CA GLY A 431 -3.94 24.22 31.86
C GLY A 431 -5.08 24.82 32.68
N PHE A 432 -6.26 24.19 32.69
CA PHE A 432 -7.37 24.60 33.55
C PHE A 432 -7.34 23.88 34.90
N ASP A 433 -7.75 24.59 35.96
CA ASP A 433 -7.87 24.00 37.31
C ASP A 433 -9.02 22.99 37.42
N SER A 434 -10.04 23.12 36.58
CA SER A 434 -11.23 22.26 36.56
C SER A 434 -12.03 22.43 35.27
N LEU A 435 -12.94 21.49 35.01
CA LEU A 435 -13.86 21.59 33.87
C LEU A 435 -14.79 22.83 33.97
N ASP A 436 -15.24 23.18 35.18
CA ASP A 436 -16.04 24.38 35.41
C ASP A 436 -15.27 25.66 35.08
N ALA A 437 -13.96 25.72 35.38
CA ALA A 437 -13.12 26.86 35.01
C ALA A 437 -12.97 26.98 33.49
N ALA A 438 -12.81 25.86 32.77
CA ALA A 438 -12.80 25.86 31.31
C ALA A 438 -14.15 26.32 30.73
N LYS A 439 -15.26 25.89 31.34
CA LYS A 439 -16.61 26.33 30.98
C LYS A 439 -16.81 27.83 31.18
N GLU A 440 -16.35 28.39 32.31
CA GLU A 440 -16.40 29.83 32.58
C GLU A 440 -15.57 30.66 31.59
N ASP A 441 -14.46 30.09 31.10
CA ASP A 441 -13.65 30.66 30.02
C ASP A 441 -14.30 30.54 28.62
N GLY A 442 -15.40 29.78 28.50
CA GLY A 442 -16.09 29.53 27.24
C GLY A 442 -15.43 28.44 26.38
N THR A 443 -14.66 27.55 27.02
CA THR A 443 -13.96 26.43 26.38
C THR A 443 -14.78 25.14 26.47
N ALA A 444 -14.98 24.50 25.32
CA ALA A 444 -15.53 23.16 25.17
C ALA A 444 -14.43 22.14 24.87
N PHE A 445 -14.64 20.91 25.32
CA PHE A 445 -13.85 19.75 24.95
C PHE A 445 -14.66 18.86 24.02
N VAL A 446 -14.05 18.45 22.91
CA VAL A 446 -14.64 17.56 21.93
C VAL A 446 -13.76 16.32 21.85
N PHE A 447 -14.33 15.18 22.19
CA PHE A 447 -13.64 13.90 22.14
C PHE A 447 -14.04 13.12 20.90
N MET A 448 -13.08 12.89 20.02
CA MET A 448 -13.28 12.31 18.71
C MET A 448 -12.94 10.83 18.70
N GLY A 449 -13.94 9.96 18.62
CA GLY A 449 -13.77 8.54 18.36
C GLY A 449 -13.65 8.23 16.87
N HIS A 450 -13.42 6.96 16.53
CA HIS A 450 -13.40 6.50 15.15
C HIS A 450 -14.82 6.54 14.54
N GLY A 451 -15.81 6.01 15.27
CA GLY A 451 -17.06 5.56 14.68
C GLY A 451 -17.02 4.05 14.39
N THR A 452 -18.14 3.49 13.96
CA THR A 452 -18.23 2.14 13.38
C THR A 452 -19.63 1.92 12.80
N SER A 453 -19.73 1.14 11.73
CA SER A 453 -21.02 0.64 11.23
C SER A 453 -21.62 -0.48 12.11
N HIS A 454 -20.83 -1.06 13.02
CA HIS A 454 -21.25 -2.12 13.94
C HIS A 454 -22.35 -1.65 14.91
N THR A 455 -23.13 -2.58 15.48
CA THR A 455 -24.16 -2.23 16.48
C THR A 455 -23.59 -1.54 17.71
N ALA A 456 -22.30 -1.70 17.95
CA ALA A 456 -21.56 -1.07 19.05
C ALA A 456 -21.42 0.46 18.92
N LYS A 457 -21.76 1.06 17.78
CA LYS A 457 -21.73 2.52 17.58
C LYS A 457 -22.51 3.32 18.62
N VAL A 458 -23.54 2.72 19.20
CA VAL A 458 -24.30 3.31 20.32
C VAL A 458 -23.42 3.67 21.52
N THR A 459 -22.22 3.08 21.66
CA THR A 459 -21.28 3.41 22.73
C THR A 459 -20.89 4.90 22.72
N TYR A 460 -20.83 5.54 21.56
CA TYR A 460 -20.48 6.97 21.48
C TYR A 460 -21.62 7.84 22.05
N SER A 461 -22.88 7.48 21.77
CA SER A 461 -24.05 8.12 22.40
C SER A 461 -24.15 7.80 23.89
N GLN A 462 -23.74 6.59 24.32
CA GLN A 462 -23.62 6.22 25.74
C GLN A 462 -22.55 7.04 26.46
N MET A 463 -21.41 7.30 25.81
CA MET A 463 -20.38 8.19 26.33
C MET A 463 -20.90 9.62 26.47
N GLN A 464 -21.61 10.17 25.49
CA GLN A 464 -22.26 11.48 25.65
C GLN A 464 -23.25 11.46 26.83
N THR A 465 -24.09 10.43 26.93
CA THR A 465 -25.04 10.28 28.05
C THR A 465 -24.32 10.21 29.40
N GLN A 466 -23.16 9.56 29.45
CA GLN A 466 -22.33 9.50 30.65
C GLN A 466 -21.73 10.87 31.00
N MET A 467 -21.27 11.64 30.02
CA MET A 467 -20.81 13.03 30.21
C MET A 467 -21.94 13.90 30.80
N ASP A 468 -23.14 13.81 30.22
CA ASP A 468 -24.31 14.55 30.67
C ASP A 468 -24.68 14.19 32.12
N LYS A 469 -24.63 12.91 32.47
CA LYS A 469 -24.91 12.42 33.83
C LYS A 469 -23.87 12.89 34.85
N LEU A 470 -22.61 13.04 34.43
CA LEU A 470 -21.54 13.63 35.23
C LEU A 470 -21.66 15.16 35.36
N GLY A 471 -22.55 15.79 34.60
CA GLY A 471 -22.75 17.24 34.57
C GLY A 471 -21.71 17.98 33.72
N TYR A 472 -21.06 17.30 32.78
CA TYR A 472 -20.01 17.85 31.93
C TYR A 472 -20.60 18.59 30.73
N GLU A 473 -21.28 19.71 31.01
CA GLU A 473 -22.05 20.50 30.02
C GLU A 473 -21.20 21.11 28.88
N ASN A 474 -19.87 21.10 29.00
CA ASN A 474 -18.92 21.58 27.98
C ASN A 474 -18.08 20.44 27.39
N VAL A 475 -18.56 19.19 27.43
CA VAL A 475 -17.92 18.03 26.81
C VAL A 475 -18.85 17.41 25.77
N PHE A 476 -18.31 17.17 24.58
CA PHE A 476 -19.04 16.65 23.43
C PHE A 476 -18.33 15.44 22.84
N ILE A 477 -19.09 14.43 22.42
CA ILE A 477 -18.56 13.24 21.74
C ILE A 477 -18.85 13.33 20.24
N GLY A 478 -17.82 13.07 19.46
CA GLY A 478 -17.83 13.06 18.02
C GLY A 478 -17.17 11.81 17.44
N THR A 479 -17.41 11.51 16.17
CA THR A 479 -16.79 10.37 15.48
C THR A 479 -16.40 10.73 14.05
N VAL A 480 -15.26 10.23 13.58
CA VAL A 480 -14.81 10.40 12.18
C VAL A 480 -15.89 9.92 11.19
N GLU A 481 -16.38 8.68 11.35
CA GLU A 481 -17.40 8.12 10.44
C GLU A 481 -18.78 8.80 10.53
N GLY A 482 -18.99 9.68 11.53
CA GLY A 482 -20.30 10.29 11.79
C GLY A 482 -21.40 9.28 12.12
N GLU A 483 -21.03 8.12 12.68
CA GLU A 483 -21.95 7.08 13.11
C GLU A 483 -21.83 6.83 14.62
N PRO A 484 -22.89 7.08 15.41
CA PRO A 484 -24.26 7.51 15.03
C PRO A 484 -24.37 8.93 14.43
N GLU A 485 -25.42 9.24 13.67
CA GLU A 485 -25.54 10.52 12.94
C GLU A 485 -25.34 11.76 13.83
N GLU A 486 -25.75 11.71 15.10
CA GLU A 486 -25.58 12.81 16.03
C GLU A 486 -24.12 13.09 16.46
N THR A 487 -23.18 12.19 16.15
CA THR A 487 -21.74 12.34 16.41
C THR A 487 -20.96 12.83 15.20
N ALA A 488 -21.63 13.07 14.06
CA ALA A 488 -21.02 13.67 12.88
C ALA A 488 -20.45 15.07 13.17
N LEU A 489 -19.33 15.39 12.53
CA LEU A 489 -18.59 16.66 12.70
C LEU A 489 -19.50 17.90 12.66
N THR A 490 -20.37 18.00 11.64
CA THR A 490 -21.31 19.14 11.51
C THR A 490 -22.27 19.25 12.70
N GLU A 491 -22.78 18.12 13.21
CA GLU A 491 -23.68 18.10 14.35
C GLU A 491 -22.95 18.50 15.64
N VAL A 492 -21.71 18.06 15.82
CA VAL A 492 -20.88 18.46 16.96
C VAL A 492 -20.57 19.95 16.93
N ILE A 493 -20.15 20.51 15.77
CA ILE A 493 -19.95 21.96 15.59
C ILE A 493 -21.21 22.74 15.97
N ASN A 494 -22.37 22.30 15.49
CA ASN A 494 -23.65 22.95 15.80
C ASN A 494 -23.97 22.89 17.30
N LYS A 495 -23.80 21.74 17.95
CA LYS A 495 -24.01 21.58 19.40
C LYS A 495 -23.11 22.50 20.21
N VAL A 496 -21.81 22.55 19.92
CA VAL A 496 -20.85 23.40 20.63
C VAL A 496 -21.24 24.88 20.49
N LYS A 497 -21.59 25.30 19.26
CA LYS A 497 -22.03 26.65 18.93
C LYS A 497 -23.34 27.05 19.61
N GLU A 498 -24.34 26.18 19.60
CA GLU A 498 -25.64 26.41 20.23
C GLU A 498 -25.56 26.52 21.75
N ASN A 499 -24.62 25.80 22.37
CA ASN A 499 -24.32 25.91 23.80
C ASN A 499 -23.46 27.15 24.14
N GLY A 500 -23.06 27.94 23.15
CA GLY A 500 -22.43 29.25 23.34
C GLY A 500 -20.93 29.22 23.62
N TYR A 501 -20.27 28.07 23.44
CA TYR A 501 -18.82 27.95 23.59
C TYR A 501 -18.09 28.60 22.41
N LYS A 502 -16.94 29.20 22.72
CA LYS A 502 -16.14 29.99 21.77
C LYS A 502 -14.74 29.44 21.54
N LYS A 503 -14.24 28.58 22.43
CA LYS A 503 -12.99 27.87 22.24
C LYS A 503 -13.24 26.38 22.27
N VAL A 504 -12.48 25.63 21.49
CA VAL A 504 -12.64 24.18 21.39
C VAL A 504 -11.29 23.52 21.56
N ILE A 505 -11.27 22.46 22.36
CA ILE A 505 -10.14 21.55 22.50
C ILE A 505 -10.56 20.22 21.92
N LEU A 506 -9.90 19.79 20.85
CA LEU A 506 -10.06 18.50 20.22
C LEU A 506 -9.11 17.49 20.87
N ARG A 507 -9.61 16.31 21.24
CA ARG A 507 -8.79 15.21 21.76
C ARG A 507 -9.31 13.86 21.26
N PRO A 508 -8.45 12.87 20.95
CA PRO A 508 -8.90 11.54 20.57
C PRO A 508 -9.63 10.82 21.71
N LEU A 509 -10.74 10.17 21.37
CA LEU A 509 -11.37 9.09 22.13
C LEU A 509 -10.98 7.74 21.50
N MET A 510 -9.69 7.53 21.34
CA MET A 510 -9.07 6.34 20.73
C MET A 510 -7.90 5.92 21.61
N VAL A 511 -7.58 4.62 21.62
CA VAL A 511 -6.53 4.09 22.50
C VAL A 511 -5.17 4.64 22.14
N VAL A 512 -4.90 4.76 20.84
CA VAL A 512 -3.72 5.40 20.28
C VAL A 512 -4.10 6.74 19.65
N ALA A 513 -3.18 7.71 19.69
CA ALA A 513 -3.23 8.85 18.78
C ALA A 513 -2.49 8.50 17.47
N GLY A 514 -3.17 7.76 16.60
CA GLY A 514 -2.65 7.33 15.29
C GLY A 514 -3.07 8.26 14.16
N ASP A 515 -3.30 7.69 12.98
CA ASP A 515 -3.55 8.44 11.75
C ASP A 515 -4.75 9.40 11.85
N HIS A 516 -5.92 8.89 12.26
CA HIS A 516 -7.12 9.71 12.47
C HIS A 516 -6.90 10.89 13.45
N ALA A 517 -6.04 10.72 14.46
CA ALA A 517 -5.75 11.81 15.40
C ALA A 517 -4.86 12.90 14.79
N ASN A 518 -3.98 12.53 13.87
CA ASN A 518 -3.01 13.44 13.24
C ASN A 518 -3.58 14.09 11.98
N ASN A 519 -4.37 13.36 11.18
CA ASN A 519 -4.94 13.85 9.92
C ASN A 519 -6.38 14.32 10.12
N ASP A 520 -7.31 13.41 10.38
CA ASP A 520 -8.73 13.77 10.44
C ASP A 520 -9.05 14.75 11.56
N MET A 521 -8.37 14.66 12.71
CA MET A 521 -8.64 15.56 13.82
C MET A 521 -7.85 16.88 13.70
N ALA A 522 -6.54 16.78 13.47
CA ALA A 522 -5.58 17.86 13.67
C ALA A 522 -4.83 18.28 12.39
N GLY A 523 -5.10 17.62 11.27
CA GLY A 523 -4.49 17.86 9.99
C GLY A 523 -4.87 19.21 9.40
N ASP A 524 -4.16 19.60 8.35
CA ASP A 524 -4.37 20.88 7.67
C ASP A 524 -5.32 20.77 6.46
N ASP A 525 -5.81 19.56 6.14
CA ASP A 525 -6.81 19.33 5.09
C ASP A 525 -8.14 20.00 5.43
N GLU A 526 -8.90 20.39 4.40
CA GLU A 526 -10.14 21.18 4.56
C GLU A 526 -11.22 20.42 5.34
N ASP A 527 -11.23 19.09 5.26
CA ASP A 527 -12.18 18.20 5.92
C ASP A 527 -11.72 17.72 7.30
N SER A 528 -10.51 18.09 7.74
CA SER A 528 -10.09 17.84 9.12
C SER A 528 -11.02 18.54 10.11
N TRP A 529 -11.18 18.00 11.31
CA TRP A 529 -12.01 18.56 12.37
C TRP A 529 -11.51 19.95 12.72
N LYS A 530 -10.20 20.12 12.92
CA LYS A 530 -9.58 21.42 13.17
C LYS A 530 -9.97 22.43 12.08
N SER A 531 -9.72 22.13 10.82
CA SER A 531 -10.04 23.01 9.69
C SER A 531 -11.53 23.32 9.59
N SER A 532 -12.39 22.32 9.80
CA SER A 532 -13.84 22.47 9.77
C SER A 532 -14.38 23.37 10.89
N PHE A 533 -13.84 23.24 12.11
CA PHE A 533 -14.17 24.14 13.22
C PHE A 533 -13.69 25.57 12.93
N GLU A 534 -12.49 25.74 12.37
CA GLU A 534 -11.96 27.06 11.99
C GLU A 534 -12.81 27.71 10.87
N ALA A 535 -13.23 26.92 9.88
CA ALA A 535 -14.00 27.37 8.71
C ALA A 535 -15.43 27.84 9.06
N ASP A 536 -16.07 27.28 10.11
CA ASP A 536 -17.39 27.76 10.57
C ASP A 536 -17.35 29.23 11.02
N GLY A 537 -16.20 29.70 11.52
CA GLY A 537 -15.96 31.09 11.89
C GLY A 537 -16.67 31.55 13.18
N SER A 538 -17.37 30.65 13.90
CA SER A 538 -18.02 30.96 15.18
C SER A 538 -17.10 30.87 16.40
N PHE A 539 -15.92 30.28 16.25
CA PHE A 539 -14.96 29.98 17.31
C PHE A 539 -13.75 30.92 17.27
N GLU A 540 -13.25 31.27 18.45
CA GLU A 540 -12.13 32.19 18.67
C GLU A 540 -10.79 31.46 18.75
N GLY A 541 -10.79 30.15 18.99
CA GLY A 541 -9.58 29.33 19.06
C GLY A 541 -9.88 27.84 19.11
N ILE A 542 -9.13 27.08 18.32
CA ILE A 542 -9.16 25.63 18.26
C ILE A 542 -7.77 25.13 18.67
N ASP A 543 -7.72 24.19 19.60
CA ASP A 543 -6.49 23.53 20.05
C ASP A 543 -6.66 22.01 19.94
N CYS A 544 -5.56 21.31 19.62
CA CYS A 544 -5.57 19.87 19.40
C CYS A 544 -4.62 19.19 20.39
N GLN A 545 -5.15 18.24 21.15
CA GLN A 545 -4.37 17.39 22.04
C GLN A 545 -4.18 16.02 21.40
N ILE A 546 -3.08 15.85 20.64
CA ILE A 546 -2.73 14.60 19.96
C ILE A 546 -2.09 13.65 20.99
N ALA A 547 -2.93 12.95 21.76
CA ALA A 547 -2.50 11.95 22.74
C ALA A 547 -3.61 10.91 22.97
N GLY A 548 -3.27 9.63 22.90
CA GLY A 548 -4.22 8.53 23.04
C GLY A 548 -4.73 8.35 24.48
N LEU A 549 -5.73 7.47 24.61
CA LEU A 549 -6.22 7.04 25.92
C LEU A 549 -5.21 6.12 26.62
N GLY A 550 -4.40 5.35 25.87
CA GLY A 550 -3.46 4.37 26.41
C GLY A 550 -2.37 5.00 27.28
N GLY A 551 -1.96 6.25 27.01
CA GLY A 551 -1.00 7.01 27.82
C GLY A 551 -1.57 7.55 29.14
N ILE A 552 -2.87 7.43 29.39
CA ILE A 552 -3.51 7.92 30.61
C ILE A 552 -3.44 6.84 31.70
N ALA A 553 -2.73 7.11 32.81
CA ALA A 553 -2.54 6.14 33.89
C ALA A 553 -3.86 5.59 34.49
N ASP A 554 -4.90 6.43 34.57
CA ASP A 554 -6.22 6.01 35.05
C ASP A 554 -6.91 5.07 34.04
N VAL A 555 -6.68 5.24 32.73
CA VAL A 555 -7.15 4.30 31.69
C VAL A 555 -6.38 2.99 31.75
N GLN A 556 -5.05 3.04 31.88
CA GLN A 556 -4.22 1.84 32.04
C GLN A 556 -4.68 1.01 33.24
N SER A 557 -5.12 1.66 34.32
CA SER A 557 -5.63 0.99 35.51
C SER A 557 -6.92 0.21 35.24
N ILE A 558 -7.79 0.68 34.34
CA ILE A 558 -9.01 -0.04 33.93
C ILE A 558 -8.64 -1.36 33.25
N TYR A 559 -7.70 -1.34 32.30
CA TYR A 559 -7.21 -2.59 31.67
C TYR A 559 -6.57 -3.55 32.67
N VAL A 560 -5.81 -3.03 33.64
CA VAL A 560 -5.28 -3.84 34.74
C VAL A 560 -6.39 -4.50 35.55
N GLU A 561 -7.46 -3.78 35.86
CA GLU A 561 -8.63 -4.30 36.59
C GLU A 561 -9.40 -5.35 35.78
N HIS A 562 -9.63 -5.11 34.48
CA HIS A 562 -10.28 -6.06 33.57
C HIS A 562 -9.49 -7.36 33.43
N THR A 563 -8.17 -7.28 33.25
CA THR A 563 -7.29 -8.45 33.26
C THR A 563 -7.38 -9.19 34.61
N GLY A 564 -7.38 -8.45 35.72
CA GLY A 564 -7.44 -9.03 37.07
C GLY A 564 -8.73 -9.77 37.38
N ALA A 565 -9.82 -9.43 36.70
CA ALA A 565 -11.10 -10.14 36.83
C ALA A 565 -11.06 -11.54 36.22
N VAL A 566 -10.12 -11.81 35.31
CA VAL A 566 -10.03 -13.08 34.56
C VAL A 566 -8.77 -13.89 34.84
N VAL A 567 -7.69 -13.26 35.30
CA VAL A 567 -6.48 -13.94 35.81
C VAL A 567 -6.85 -14.79 37.04
N LYS A 568 -6.45 -16.07 37.05
CA LYS A 568 -6.81 -17.05 38.09
C LYS A 568 -5.62 -17.55 38.91
#